data_AF-A0A9P4Y802-F1
#
_entry.id   AF-A0A9P4Y802-F1
#
_cell.length_a   1.000
_cell.length_b   1.000
_cell.length_c   1.000
_cell.angle_alpha   90.00
_cell.angle_beta   90.00
_cell.angle_gamma   90.00
#
_symmetry.space_group_name_H-M   'P 1'
#
loop_
_entity.id
_entity.type
_entity.pdbx_description
1 polymer ?
#
loop_
_entity_poly.entity_id
_entity_poly.type
_entity_poly.pdbx_seq_one_letter_code
_entity_poly.pdbx_strand_id
1 'polypeptide(L)'
;GSCVCGQTIYEYTGEYSSPPGVVACHCNACRKTSGSNRSLNLVVPVGSVTVNPGSPEKLVTRKGDSGKDVVYHSCGNCGSIMYADPALFPDDLWLKIGLLDD
;
A
#
# COMPACT_ATOMS: atom_id res chain seq x y z
N GLY A 1 -2.14 11.62 -2.25
CA GLY A 1 -2.24 10.71 -1.11
C GLY A 1 -1.13 10.99 -0.12
N SER A 2 -1.43 10.98 1.17
CA SER A 2 -0.49 11.36 2.22
C SER A 2 -0.60 10.47 3.46
N CYS A 3 0.50 10.35 4.21
CA CYS A 3 0.44 9.77 5.55
C CYS A 3 -0.24 10.70 6.55
N VAL A 4 -0.64 10.20 7.73
CA VAL A 4 -1.37 11.02 8.73
C VAL A 4 -0.59 12.25 9.21
N CYS A 5 0.75 12.25 9.16
CA CYS A 5 1.56 13.42 9.51
C CYS A 5 1.94 14.32 8.32
N GLY A 6 1.50 13.97 7.09
CA GLY A 6 1.77 14.73 5.87
C GLY A 6 3.21 14.67 5.35
N GLN A 7 4.13 13.98 6.02
CA GLN A 7 5.53 13.94 5.62
C GLN A 7 5.84 12.99 4.47
N THR A 8 5.05 11.92 4.28
CA THR A 8 5.24 10.98 3.17
C THR A 8 4.08 11.14 2.22
N ILE A 9 4.38 11.55 0.99
CA ILE A 9 3.39 11.89 -0.03
C ILE A 9 3.61 10.99 -1.23
N TYR A 10 2.52 10.50 -1.80
CA TYR A 10 2.54 9.84 -3.09
C TYR A 10 1.49 10.43 -4.03
N GLU A 11 1.82 10.37 -5.31
CA GLU A 11 0.98 10.81 -6.42
C GLU A 11 0.72 9.62 -7.35
N TYR A 12 -0.56 9.42 -7.67
CA TYR A 12 -1.04 8.44 -8.64
C TYR A 12 -2.04 9.15 -9.54
N THR A 13 -1.85 9.07 -10.85
CA THR A 13 -2.67 9.79 -11.84
C THR A 13 -3.58 8.88 -12.67
N GLY A 14 -3.69 7.59 -12.31
CA GLY A 14 -4.61 6.66 -12.96
C GLY A 14 -6.00 6.66 -12.34
N GLU A 15 -6.95 6.01 -13.01
CA GLU A 15 -8.32 5.86 -12.50
C GLU A 15 -8.46 4.69 -11.54
N TYR A 16 -9.24 4.85 -10.46
CA TYR A 16 -9.55 3.76 -9.52
C TYR A 16 -10.28 2.56 -10.16
N SER A 17 -11.00 2.80 -11.27
CA SER A 17 -11.70 1.81 -12.08
C SER A 17 -10.79 1.02 -13.01
N SER A 18 -9.53 1.43 -13.20
CA SER A 18 -8.60 0.72 -14.08
C SER A 18 -8.21 -0.61 -13.45
N PRO A 19 -8.32 -1.75 -14.17
CA PRO A 19 -7.89 -3.05 -13.67
C PRO A 19 -6.42 -3.01 -13.19
N PRO A 20 -6.09 -3.58 -12.02
CA PRO A 20 -6.91 -4.52 -11.24
C PRO A 20 -7.96 -3.87 -10.30
N GLY A 21 -7.95 -2.53 -10.18
CA GLY A 21 -8.93 -1.78 -9.39
C GLY A 21 -8.73 -1.87 -7.87
N VAL A 22 -9.82 -1.74 -7.12
CA VAL A 22 -9.82 -1.75 -5.65
C VAL A 22 -10.06 -3.17 -5.10
N VAL A 23 -9.15 -3.64 -4.26
CA VAL A 23 -9.21 -4.96 -3.62
C VAL A 23 -9.41 -4.84 -2.11
N ALA A 24 -10.47 -5.49 -1.61
CA ALA A 24 -10.69 -5.72 -0.19
C ALA A 24 -9.97 -6.99 0.29
N CYS A 25 -8.85 -6.81 1.00
CA CYS A 25 -8.07 -7.92 1.56
C CYS A 25 -8.49 -8.22 3.00
N HIS A 26 -8.87 -9.49 3.26
CA HIS A 26 -9.37 -9.95 4.56
C HIS A 26 -8.37 -10.79 5.38
N CYS A 27 -7.14 -11.00 4.88
CA CYS A 27 -6.16 -11.81 5.59
C CYS A 27 -5.77 -11.18 6.94
N ASN A 28 -5.30 -12.00 7.89
CA ASN A 28 -4.96 -11.56 9.24
C ASN A 28 -3.98 -10.37 9.25
N ALA A 29 -2.99 -10.36 8.35
CA ALA A 29 -2.03 -9.26 8.25
C ALA A 29 -2.68 -7.96 7.72
N CYS A 30 -3.56 -8.06 6.72
CA CYS A 30 -4.33 -6.92 6.23
C CYS A 30 -5.21 -6.31 7.32
N ARG A 31 -5.84 -7.13 8.18
CA ARG A 31 -6.61 -6.64 9.33
C ARG A 31 -5.74 -5.95 10.38
N LYS A 32 -4.60 -6.56 10.73
CA LYS A 32 -3.66 -6.00 11.71
C LYS A 32 -3.03 -4.69 11.26
N THR A 33 -2.68 -4.60 9.97
CA THR A 33 -2.05 -3.40 9.38
C THR A 33 -3.04 -2.25 9.21
N SER A 34 -4.32 -2.52 8.93
CA SER A 34 -5.33 -1.46 8.80
C SER A 34 -6.02 -1.09 10.12
N GLY A 35 -5.90 -1.91 11.16
CA GLY A 35 -6.69 -1.77 12.38
C GLY A 35 -8.21 -2.02 12.18
N SER A 36 -8.59 -2.60 11.03
CA SER A 36 -9.98 -2.84 10.64
C SER A 36 -10.23 -4.32 10.29
N ASN A 37 -11.47 -4.68 9.94
CA ASN A 37 -11.81 -6.06 9.52
C ASN A 37 -11.26 -6.44 8.13
N ARG A 38 -10.69 -5.47 7.40
CA ARG A 38 -10.05 -5.61 6.09
C ARG A 38 -9.08 -4.46 5.84
N SER A 39 -8.21 -4.62 4.85
CA SER A 39 -7.49 -3.51 4.22
C SER A 39 -8.06 -3.31 2.82
N LEU A 40 -8.44 -2.08 2.49
CA LEU A 40 -8.77 -1.70 1.12
C LEU A 40 -7.50 -1.21 0.43
N ASN A 41 -7.23 -1.76 -0.76
CA ASN A 41 -6.01 -1.48 -1.50
C ASN A 41 -6.38 -1.11 -2.93
N LEU A 42 -5.80 -0.03 -3.44
CA LEU A 42 -5.80 0.25 -4.87
C LEU A 42 -4.60 -0.44 -5.48
N VAL A 43 -4.82 -1.31 -6.45
CA VAL A 43 -3.74 -2.03 -7.14
C VAL A 43 -3.32 -1.23 -8.36
N VAL A 44 -2.05 -0.87 -8.44
CA VAL A 44 -1.50 0.00 -9.49
C VAL A 44 -0.20 -0.57 -10.04
N PRO A 45 0.13 -0.36 -11.32
CA PRO A 45 1.39 -0.80 -11.88
C PRO A 45 2.59 -0.19 -11.16
N VAL A 46 3.67 -0.95 -10.97
CA VAL A 46 4.96 -0.41 -10.55
C VAL A 46 5.38 0.71 -11.50
N GLY A 47 5.84 1.84 -10.95
CA GLY A 47 6.23 3.03 -11.72
C GLY A 47 5.10 3.99 -12.08
N SER A 48 3.83 3.62 -11.82
CA SER A 48 2.69 4.57 -11.94
C SER A 48 2.53 5.49 -10.74
N VAL A 49 3.36 5.32 -9.71
CA VAL A 49 3.32 6.08 -8.46
C VAL A 49 4.62 6.83 -8.28
N THR A 50 4.51 8.14 -8.10
CA THR A 50 5.64 8.98 -7.69
C THR A 50 5.60 9.16 -6.19
N VAL A 51 6.74 8.97 -5.53
CA VAL A 51 6.90 9.18 -4.10
C VAL A 51 7.71 10.46 -3.88
N ASN A 52 7.07 11.46 -3.29
CA ASN A 52 7.66 12.75 -2.95
C ASN A 52 8.22 12.72 -1.49
N PRO A 53 9.03 13.71 -1.07
CA PRO A 53 10.05 13.57 -0.02
C PRO A 53 9.55 12.93 1.27
N GLY A 54 10.37 12.06 1.89
CA GLY A 54 9.99 11.25 3.05
C GLY A 54 9.60 9.82 2.69
N SER A 55 10.30 9.20 1.73
CA SER A 55 9.94 7.91 1.10
C SER A 55 9.48 6.85 2.11
N PRO A 56 8.42 6.09 1.79
CA PRO A 56 7.97 4.99 2.63
C PRO A 56 9.13 4.01 2.88
N GLU A 57 9.50 3.86 4.14
CA GLU A 57 10.51 2.92 4.57
C GLU A 57 9.93 1.52 4.63
N LYS A 58 10.77 0.50 4.40
CA LYS A 58 10.38 -0.88 4.63
C LYS A 58 10.02 -1.07 6.11
N LEU A 59 8.76 -1.39 6.39
CA LEU A 59 8.27 -1.68 7.73
C LEU A 59 8.55 -3.14 8.11
N VAL A 60 8.07 -4.07 7.29
CA VAL A 60 8.15 -5.51 7.59
C VAL A 60 8.04 -6.34 6.31
N THR A 61 8.76 -7.45 6.26
CA THR A 61 8.54 -8.53 5.28
C THR A 61 7.86 -9.70 5.97
N ARG A 62 6.83 -10.26 5.34
CA ARG A 62 6.16 -11.48 5.80
C ARG A 62 5.91 -12.43 4.64
N LYS A 63 5.56 -13.68 4.95
CA LYS A 63 4.98 -14.60 3.97
C LYS A 63 3.48 -14.36 3.79
N GLY A 64 3.04 -14.35 2.54
CA GLY A 64 1.62 -14.53 2.17
C GLY A 64 1.25 -16.01 2.20
N ASP A 65 -0.04 -16.31 2.08
CA ASP A 65 -0.54 -17.69 2.02
C ASP A 65 -0.04 -18.44 0.76
N SER A 66 0.41 -17.69 -0.24
CA SER A 66 1.12 -18.21 -1.42
C SER A 66 2.55 -18.68 -1.15
N GLY A 67 3.08 -18.47 0.07
CA GLY A 67 4.49 -18.73 0.41
C GLY A 67 5.47 -17.68 -0.13
N LYS A 68 4.99 -16.68 -0.88
CA LYS A 68 5.80 -15.57 -1.38
C LYS A 68 5.84 -14.40 -0.40
N ASP A 69 6.86 -13.56 -0.53
CA ASP A 69 7.02 -12.39 0.33
C ASP A 69 5.97 -11.32 0.03
N VAL A 70 5.58 -10.62 1.09
CA VAL A 70 4.83 -9.37 1.04
C VAL A 70 5.58 -8.37 1.91
N VAL A 71 6.02 -7.28 1.30
CA VAL A 71 6.71 -6.19 1.99
C VAL A 71 5.71 -5.06 2.22
N TYR A 72 5.59 -4.59 3.46
CA TYR A 72 4.84 -3.36 3.75
C TYR A 72 5.80 -2.19 3.89
N HIS A 73 5.43 -1.06 3.32
CA HIS A 73 6.17 0.19 3.45
C HIS A 73 5.36 1.21 4.23
N SER A 74 6.00 1.94 5.15
CA SER A 74 5.35 2.91 6.02
C SER A 74 6.09 4.24 6.06
N CYS A 75 5.39 5.31 6.42
CA CYS A 75 6.03 6.57 6.79
C CYS A 75 6.97 6.34 7.99
N GLY A 76 8.24 6.72 7.87
CA GLY A 76 9.24 6.56 8.94
C GLY A 76 8.95 7.38 10.21
N ASN A 77 8.11 8.41 10.11
CA ASN A 77 7.76 9.27 11.24
C ASN A 77 6.47 8.83 11.98
N CYS A 78 5.36 8.66 11.24
CA CYS A 78 4.06 8.35 11.87
C CYS A 78 3.61 6.89 11.77
N GLY A 79 4.35 6.04 11.05
CA GLY A 79 4.02 4.62 10.90
C GLY A 79 2.80 4.31 10.01
N SER A 80 2.19 5.31 9.36
CA SER A 80 1.12 5.06 8.37
C SER A 80 1.64 4.10 7.30
N ILE A 81 0.94 2.98 7.11
CA ILE A 81 1.30 1.99 6.10
C ILE A 81 0.87 2.52 4.74
N MET A 82 1.83 2.84 3.88
CA MET A 82 1.61 3.54 2.62
C MET A 82 1.15 2.57 1.53
N TYR A 83 1.88 1.46 1.37
CA TYR A 83 1.57 0.44 0.38
C TYR A 83 2.11 -0.93 0.78
N ALA A 84 1.65 -1.96 0.08
CA ALA A 84 2.26 -3.29 0.09
C ALA A 84 2.85 -3.63 -1.28
N ASP A 85 3.96 -4.35 -1.27
CA ASP A 85 4.67 -4.89 -2.43
C ASP A 85 4.68 -6.43 -2.29
N PRO A 86 3.70 -7.12 -2.92
CA PRO A 86 3.60 -8.57 -2.87
C PRO A 86 4.39 -9.21 -4.03
N ALA A 87 5.41 -10.01 -3.72
CA ALA A 87 6.22 -10.75 -4.71
C ALA A 87 5.42 -11.78 -5.55
N LEU A 88 4.16 -12.02 -5.20
CA LEU A 88 3.23 -12.78 -6.04
C LEU A 88 2.81 -12.01 -7.29
N PHE A 89 2.73 -10.69 -7.21
CA PHE A 89 2.37 -9.76 -8.27
C PHE A 89 3.50 -8.73 -8.44
N PRO A 90 4.63 -9.11 -9.07
CA PRO A 90 5.85 -8.31 -9.08
C PRO A 90 5.72 -6.98 -9.85
N ASP A 91 4.70 -6.86 -10.68
CA ASP A 91 4.41 -5.65 -11.47
C ASP A 91 3.39 -4.73 -10.79
N ASP A 92 2.92 -5.07 -9.59
CA ASP A 92 1.86 -4.35 -8.87
C ASP A 92 2.36 -3.75 -7.54
N LEU A 93 1.91 -2.52 -7.26
CA LEU A 93 1.91 -1.93 -5.92
C LEU A 93 0.48 -1.84 -5.39
N TRP A 94 0.32 -2.12 -4.10
CA TRP A 94 -0.99 -2.15 -3.43
C TRP A 94 -1.08 -0.97 -2.47
N LEU A 95 -1.51 0.18 -2.98
CA LEU A 95 -1.65 1.42 -2.21
C LEU A 95 -2.78 1.33 -1.19
N LYS A 96 -2.61 1.88 0.01
CA LYS A 96 -3.70 1.96 0.99
C LYS A 96 -4.66 3.08 0.59
N ILE A 97 -5.88 2.71 0.18
CA ILE A 97 -6.86 3.67 -0.34
C ILE A 97 -7.23 4.75 0.69
N GLY A 98 -7.19 4.41 1.98
CA GLY A 98 -7.50 5.36 3.06
C GLY A 98 -6.45 6.46 3.26
N LEU A 99 -5.36 6.43 2.50
CA LEU A 99 -4.35 7.48 2.45
C LEU A 99 -4.47 8.35 1.18
N LEU A 100 -5.40 8.04 0.29
CA LEU A 100 -5.76 8.93 -0.80
C LEU A 100 -6.56 10.08 -0.20
N ASP A 101 -6.25 11.29 -0.65
CA ASP A 101 -6.88 12.51 -0.11
C ASP A 101 -8.17 12.86 -0.89
N ASP A 102 -8.47 12.08 -1.95
CA ASP A 102 -9.57 12.23 -2.91
C ASP A 102 -10.36 10.93 -3.17
#